data_AF-A0A7S1NP42-F1
#
_entry.id   AF-A0A7S1NP42-F1
#
_cell.length_a   1.000
_cell.length_b   1.000
_cell.length_c   1.000
_cell.angle_alpha   90.00
_cell.angle_beta   90.00
_cell.angle_gamma   90.00
#
_symmetry.space_group_name_H-M   'P 1'
#
loop_
_entity.id
_entity.type
_entity.pdbx_description
1 polymer ?
#
loop_
_entity_poly.entity_id
_entity_poly.type
_entity_poly.pdbx_seq_one_letter_code
_entity_poly.pdbx_strand_id
1 'polypeptide(L)'
;FFRVQHSPSMKPSSKVKWKLGIEKIIGNTVTDRSKLAVKGGTGEIAFAAGCVTVLYDPNTGKQTAFLKTKSGNPVSCLAFSPNEKYLAVGESGRQPGGD
;
A
#
# COMPACT_ATOMS: atom_id res chain seq x y z
N PHE A 1 -34.55 -41.39 -36.80
CA PHE A 1 -33.08 -41.47 -36.76
C PHE A 1 -32.53 -40.12 -36.26
N PHE A 2 -32.25 -39.98 -34.97
CA PHE A 2 -31.64 -38.76 -34.40
C PHE A 2 -30.19 -39.09 -33.99
N ARG A 3 -29.23 -38.29 -34.47
CA ARG A 3 -27.80 -38.43 -34.12
C ARG A 3 -27.48 -37.40 -33.04
N VAL A 4 -27.14 -37.87 -31.84
CA VAL A 4 -26.49 -37.05 -30.81
C VAL A 4 -25.05 -36.80 -31.26
N GLN A 5 -24.65 -35.54 -31.40
CA GLN A 5 -23.23 -35.18 -31.48
C GLN A 5 -22.75 -34.83 -30.08
N HIS A 6 -21.77 -35.60 -29.57
CA HIS A 6 -21.01 -35.19 -28.40
C HIS A 6 -20.09 -34.04 -28.80
N SER A 7 -20.22 -32.91 -28.09
CA SER A 7 -19.27 -31.80 -28.15
C SER A 7 -17.88 -32.26 -27.67
N PRO A 8 -16.79 -31.75 -28.27
CA PRO A 8 -15.45 -32.06 -27.79
C PRO A 8 -15.33 -31.60 -26.33
N SER A 9 -14.80 -32.50 -25.50
CA SER A 9 -14.51 -32.28 -24.08
C SER A 9 -13.83 -30.93 -23.87
N MET A 10 -14.54 -30.00 -23.23
CA MET A 10 -13.95 -28.73 -22.78
C MET A 10 -12.87 -29.06 -21.75
N LYS A 11 -11.62 -28.77 -22.09
CA LYS A 11 -10.49 -28.87 -21.17
C LYS A 11 -10.74 -27.92 -19.98
N PRO A 12 -10.43 -28.33 -18.74
CA PRO A 12 -10.62 -27.47 -17.58
C PRO A 12 -9.79 -26.19 -17.75
N SER A 13 -10.50 -25.06 -17.77
CA SER A 13 -9.93 -23.73 -17.92
C SER A 13 -8.87 -23.47 -16.84
N SER A 14 -7.68 -23.03 -17.25
CA SER A 14 -6.59 -22.65 -16.36
C SER A 14 -7.08 -21.71 -15.26
N LYS A 15 -6.75 -22.00 -13.99
CA LYS A 15 -7.13 -21.17 -12.84
C LYS A 15 -6.64 -19.74 -13.06
N VAL A 16 -7.56 -18.79 -13.25
CA VAL A 16 -7.24 -17.36 -13.33
C VAL A 16 -6.77 -16.89 -11.94
N LYS A 17 -5.53 -16.41 -11.86
CA LYS A 17 -4.96 -15.86 -10.62
C LYS A 17 -5.22 -14.35 -10.57
N TRP A 18 -6.19 -13.93 -9.76
CA TRP A 18 -6.47 -12.52 -9.53
C TRP A 18 -5.46 -11.92 -8.55
N LYS A 19 -4.93 -10.74 -8.87
CA LYS A 19 -4.07 -9.96 -7.97
C LYS A 19 -4.83 -8.71 -7.54
N LEU A 20 -5.23 -8.67 -6.28
CA LEU A 20 -5.87 -7.50 -5.67
C LEU A 20 -4.80 -6.51 -5.23
N GLY A 21 -5.01 -5.24 -5.53
CA GLY A 21 -4.16 -4.12 -5.15
C GLY A 21 -4.98 -3.03 -4.47
N ILE A 22 -4.31 -2.16 -3.72
CA ILE A 22 -4.95 -0.94 -3.20
C ILE A 22 -5.06 0.03 -4.38
N GLU A 23 -6.27 0.54 -4.60
CA GLU A 23 -6.52 1.59 -5.59
C GLU A 23 -6.39 2.98 -4.97
N LYS A 24 -7.02 3.18 -3.80
CA LYS A 24 -7.05 4.47 -3.12
C LYS A 24 -7.27 4.31 -1.62
N ILE A 25 -6.66 5.19 -0.85
CA ILE A 25 -6.89 5.37 0.59
C ILE A 25 -7.57 6.71 0.80
N ILE A 26 -8.72 6.72 1.49
CA ILE A 26 -9.52 7.94 1.70
C ILE A 26 -9.21 8.60 3.05
N GLY A 27 -8.77 7.81 4.05
CA GLY A 27 -8.48 8.29 5.40
C GLY A 27 -6.99 8.34 5.74
N ASN A 28 -6.62 9.07 6.78
CA ASN A 28 -5.27 9.10 7.33
C ASN A 28 -5.30 8.96 8.87
N THR A 29 -4.17 8.57 9.45
CA THR A 29 -3.99 8.46 10.92
C THR A 29 -2.93 9.45 11.41
N VAL A 30 -2.75 10.55 10.69
CA VAL A 30 -1.78 11.59 11.04
C VAL A 30 -2.35 12.39 12.21
N THR A 31 -1.84 12.09 13.40
CA THR A 31 -2.21 12.77 14.65
C THR A 31 -1.22 13.86 15.02
N ASP A 32 -0.02 13.82 14.44
CA ASP A 32 1.10 14.69 14.75
C ASP A 32 2.06 14.78 13.55
N ARG A 33 3.01 15.71 13.62
CA ARG A 33 3.92 16.02 12.52
C ARG A 33 4.87 14.88 12.15
N SER A 34 5.10 13.92 13.03
CA SER A 34 6.03 12.81 12.77
C SER A 34 5.45 11.82 11.76
N LYS A 35 4.12 11.77 11.62
CA LYS A 35 3.40 10.83 10.75
C LYS A 35 3.18 11.34 9.32
N LEU A 36 3.82 12.44 8.97
CA LEU A 36 3.77 13.10 7.67
C LEU A 36 5.20 13.55 7.33
N ALA A 37 5.61 13.39 6.09
CA ALA A 37 6.82 14.00 5.56
C ALA A 37 6.54 14.62 4.19
N VAL A 38 7.28 15.67 3.84
CA VAL A 38 7.20 16.31 2.52
C VAL A 38 8.57 16.23 1.88
N LYS A 39 8.60 15.77 0.63
CA LYS A 39 9.79 15.76 -0.22
C LYS A 39 10.00 17.18 -0.76
N GLY A 40 11.14 17.79 -0.46
CA GLY A 40 11.38 19.21 -0.70
C GLY A 40 11.40 19.60 -2.18
N GLY A 41 11.98 18.77 -3.04
CA GLY A 41 12.17 19.04 -4.46
C GLY A 41 10.90 18.91 -5.29
N THR A 42 10.07 17.89 -5.02
CA THR A 42 8.83 17.63 -5.80
C THR A 42 7.56 18.10 -5.11
N GLY A 43 7.60 18.34 -3.79
CA GLY A 43 6.42 18.54 -2.98
C GLY A 43 5.60 17.27 -2.77
N GLU A 44 6.12 16.08 -3.11
CA GLU A 44 5.44 14.81 -2.84
C GLU A 44 5.30 14.61 -1.33
N ILE A 45 4.13 14.17 -0.90
CA ILE A 45 3.76 14.02 0.50
C ILE A 45 3.73 12.52 0.84
N ALA A 46 4.41 12.13 1.90
CA ALA A 46 4.24 10.84 2.54
C ALA A 46 3.39 11.01 3.80
N PHE A 47 2.31 10.22 3.96
CA PHE A 47 1.50 10.26 5.17
C PHE A 47 1.08 8.86 5.64
N ALA A 48 0.91 8.71 6.94
CA ALA A 48 0.47 7.46 7.56
C ALA A 48 -1.06 7.27 7.47
N ALA A 49 -1.48 6.05 7.16
CA ALA A 49 -2.85 5.54 7.23
C ALA A 49 -2.82 4.13 7.84
N GLY A 50 -2.80 4.06 9.18
CA GLY A 50 -2.63 2.82 9.93
C GLY A 50 -1.24 2.24 9.70
N CYS A 51 -1.17 1.01 9.19
CA CYS A 51 0.08 0.31 8.84
C CYS A 51 0.54 0.56 7.39
N VAL A 52 -0.13 1.48 6.68
CA VAL A 52 0.21 1.88 5.30
C VAL A 52 0.77 3.29 5.31
N THR A 53 1.85 3.50 4.59
CA THR A 53 2.32 4.82 4.18
C THR A 53 1.85 5.10 2.76
N VAL A 54 1.19 6.24 2.57
CA VAL A 54 0.71 6.71 1.26
C VAL A 54 1.69 7.74 0.73
N LEU A 55 2.18 7.54 -0.48
CA LEU A 55 2.83 8.59 -1.26
C LEU A 55 1.78 9.29 -2.11
N TYR A 56 1.74 10.61 -2.04
CA TYR A 56 0.75 11.45 -2.67
C TYR A 56 1.40 12.64 -3.34
N ASP A 57 1.15 12.79 -4.64
CA ASP A 57 1.54 13.97 -5.39
C ASP A 57 0.40 14.99 -5.36
N PRO A 58 0.54 16.10 -4.62
CA PRO A 58 -0.50 17.12 -4.53
C PRO A 58 -0.69 17.89 -5.84
N ASN A 59 0.31 17.92 -6.73
CA ASN A 59 0.22 18.63 -8.00
C ASN A 59 -0.71 17.91 -8.98
N THR A 60 -0.66 16.58 -8.98
CA THR A 60 -1.53 15.74 -9.84
C THR A 60 -2.76 15.20 -9.11
N GLY A 61 -2.81 15.31 -7.79
CA GLY A 61 -3.89 14.78 -6.96
C GLY A 61 -3.90 13.25 -6.86
N LYS A 62 -2.77 12.58 -7.14
CA LYS A 62 -2.69 11.11 -7.24
C LYS A 62 -1.92 10.49 -6.08
N GLN A 63 -2.38 9.32 -5.65
CA GLN A 63 -1.61 8.45 -4.75
C GLN A 63 -0.66 7.62 -5.60
N THR A 64 0.64 7.89 -5.48
CA THR A 64 1.70 7.32 -6.32
C THR A 64 2.17 5.96 -5.82
N ALA A 65 2.07 5.70 -4.52
CA ALA A 65 2.43 4.40 -3.94
C ALA A 65 1.73 4.12 -2.60
N PHE A 66 1.65 2.82 -2.26
CA PHE A 66 1.18 2.30 -0.98
C PHE A 66 2.23 1.38 -0.37
N LEU A 67 2.88 1.82 0.70
CA LEU A 67 3.95 1.07 1.36
C LEU A 67 3.40 0.46 2.65
N LYS A 68 3.36 -0.87 2.73
CA LYS A 68 2.89 -1.59 3.92
C LYS A 68 4.08 -1.92 4.82
N THR A 69 3.93 -1.69 6.12
CA THR A 69 4.84 -2.24 7.13
C THR A 69 4.82 -3.78 7.07
N LYS A 70 5.96 -4.44 7.29
CA LYS A 70 6.02 -5.91 7.26
C LYS A 70 5.32 -6.55 8.45
N SER A 71 5.40 -5.93 9.62
CA SER A 71 4.81 -6.45 10.87
C SER A 71 3.30 -6.21 10.96
N GLY A 72 2.75 -5.30 10.15
CA GLY A 72 1.36 -4.85 10.24
C GLY A 72 1.12 -3.86 11.38
N ASN A 73 2.16 -3.43 12.09
CA ASN A 73 2.06 -2.43 13.13
C ASN A 73 1.78 -1.05 12.55
N PRO A 74 1.06 -0.17 13.28
CA PRO A 74 0.86 1.21 12.86
C PRO A 74 2.17 1.95 12.61
N VAL A 75 2.17 2.78 11.56
CA VAL A 75 3.25 3.72 11.28
C VAL A 75 3.26 4.81 12.35
N SER A 76 4.41 5.01 12.98
CA SER A 76 4.62 5.98 14.05
C SER A 76 5.39 7.21 13.60
N CYS A 77 6.31 7.08 12.64
CA CYS A 77 7.06 8.20 12.08
C CYS A 77 7.50 7.99 10.63
N LEU A 78 7.71 9.09 9.92
CA LEU A 78 8.12 9.15 8.51
C LEU A 78 9.21 10.23 8.33
N ALA A 79 10.20 9.95 7.49
CA ALA A 79 11.20 10.94 7.11
C ALA A 79 11.80 10.65 5.73
N PHE A 80 11.80 11.66 4.85
CA PHE A 80 12.55 11.57 3.60
C PHE A 80 14.05 11.75 3.87
N SER A 81 14.88 11.01 3.14
CA SER A 81 16.32 11.26 3.11
C SER A 81 16.63 12.63 2.50
N PRO A 82 17.73 13.31 2.87
CA PRO A 82 18.11 14.60 2.29
C PRO A 82 18.29 14.60 0.76
N ASN A 83 18.72 13.47 0.17
CA ASN A 83 18.83 13.31 -1.28
C ASN A 83 17.52 12.85 -1.95
N GLU A 84 16.44 12.77 -1.18
CA GLU A 84 15.07 12.47 -1.62
C GLU A 84 14.85 11.12 -2.33
N LYS A 85 15.82 10.22 -2.24
CA LYS A 85 15.78 8.90 -2.87
C LYS A 85 15.15 7.84 -1.98
N TYR A 86 15.14 8.07 -0.67
CA TYR A 86 14.67 7.12 0.33
C TYR A 86 13.63 7.75 1.25
N LEU A 87 12.72 6.91 1.74
CA LEU A 87 11.79 7.23 2.82
C LEU A 87 12.04 6.24 3.95
N ALA A 88 12.37 6.75 5.13
CA ALA A 88 12.37 5.98 6.36
C ALA A 88 10.95 5.91 6.92
N VAL A 89 10.53 4.70 7.32
CA VAL A 89 9.23 4.43 7.94
C VAL A 89 9.46 3.73 9.28
N GLY A 90 9.10 4.40 10.37
CA GLY A 90 9.07 3.80 11.70
C GLY A 90 7.70 3.23 12.02
N GLU A 91 7.69 2.05 12.65
CA GLU A 91 6.50 1.38 13.12
C GLU A 91 6.48 1.31 14.65
N SER A 92 5.30 1.22 15.25
CA SER A 92 5.20 0.99 16.70
C SER A 92 5.77 -0.38 17.06
N GLY A 93 6.63 -0.43 18.07
CA GLY A 93 7.18 -1.69 18.58
C GLY A 93 6.13 -2.56 19.27
N ARG A 94 6.40 -3.88 19.35
CA ARG A 94 5.66 -4.77 20.24
C ARG A 94 6.16 -4.52 21.67
N GLN A 95 5.24 -4.36 22.62
CA GLN A 95 5.58 -4.18 24.03
C GLN A 95 6.28 -5.45 24.55
N PRO A 96 7.55 -5.37 25.02
CA PRO A 96 8.21 -6.53 25.59
C PRO A 96 7.73 -6.73 27.03
N GLY A 97 7.14 -7.89 27.34
CA GLY A 97 6.73 -8.30 28.71
C GLY A 97 5.23 -8.37 28.94
N GLY A 98 4.49 -9.05 28.05
CA GLY A 98 3.05 -9.30 28.20
C GLY A 98 2.77 -10.80 28.26
N ASP A 99 3.39 -11.46 29.23
CA ASP A 99 3.14 -12.83 29.68
C ASP A 99 3.03 -12.84 31.22
#